data_AF-A0A7K1WAJ5-F1
#
_entry.id   AF-A0A7K1WAJ5-F1
#
_cell.length_a   1.000
_cell.length_b   1.000
_cell.length_c   1.000
_cell.angle_alpha   90.00
_cell.angle_beta   90.00
_cell.angle_gamma   90.00
#
_symmetry.space_group_name_H-M   'P 1'
#
loop_
_entity.id
_entity.type
_entity.pdbx_description
1 polymer ?
#
loop_
_entity_poly.entity_id
_entity_poly.type
_entity_poly.pdbx_seq_one_letter_code
_entity_poly.pdbx_strand_id
1 'polypeptide(L)'
;MSRKRPGHVRTKRDNRRKPLLLSTIQPQNINVREGEIMTIVCPDCETWRRLMGETQLKIREHCPRGCTSRTAECEEHPRCPGSNQPVRLDITIEQWGEAMLAADSTATSRRSARQHFKPIPAPAKPVMQMSPMPTTSGEALAAYRDHLRRCRSSVSGSRCIGSYRCAGGARLAAAYEELERTEQQRHREARIEALLTRCRVARTWSRHAEATGDSKAALAKRAGTTIEEANNSVRARSAGSVSEFRGPDVPLDPLTIAV
;
A
#
# COMPACT_ATOMS: atom_id res chain seq x y z
N MET A 1 -9.14 3.43 -76.51
CA MET A 1 -9.86 3.18 -75.24
C MET A 1 -9.14 3.88 -74.09
N SER A 2 -9.76 4.86 -73.46
CA SER A 2 -9.19 5.59 -72.32
C SER A 2 -9.17 4.69 -71.08
N ARG A 3 -7.98 4.37 -70.57
CA ARG A 3 -7.85 3.64 -69.30
C ARG A 3 -8.32 4.56 -68.16
N LYS A 4 -9.39 4.18 -67.47
CA LYS A 4 -9.80 4.86 -66.23
C LYS A 4 -8.65 4.75 -65.23
N ARG A 5 -8.07 5.89 -64.84
CA ARG A 5 -7.06 5.94 -63.78
C ARG A 5 -7.75 5.51 -62.47
N PRO A 6 -7.22 4.51 -61.73
CA PRO A 6 -7.79 4.14 -60.45
C PRO A 6 -7.87 5.37 -59.55
N GLY A 7 -9.02 5.59 -58.92
CA GLY A 7 -9.16 6.66 -57.94
C GLY A 7 -8.15 6.44 -56.81
N HIS A 8 -7.31 7.44 -56.53
CA HIS A 8 -6.38 7.36 -55.43
C HIS A 8 -7.16 7.60 -54.13
N VAL A 9 -7.44 6.52 -53.39
CA VAL A 9 -7.99 6.66 -52.03
C VAL A 9 -6.95 7.40 -51.20
N ARG A 10 -7.34 8.51 -50.57
CA ARG A 10 -6.48 9.26 -49.65
C ARG A 10 -6.22 8.41 -48.41
N THR A 11 -5.21 7.54 -48.47
CA THR A 11 -4.74 6.80 -47.31
C THR A 11 -4.10 7.79 -46.34
N LYS A 12 -4.36 7.63 -45.03
CA LYS A 12 -3.72 8.46 -44.00
C LYS A 12 -2.21 8.24 -44.10
N ARG A 13 -1.44 9.34 -44.10
CA ARG A 13 0.03 9.32 -44.17
C ARG A 13 0.61 8.43 -43.07
N ASP A 14 1.35 7.40 -43.47
CA ASP A 14 2.21 6.57 -42.63
C ASP A 14 3.69 6.85 -42.95
N ASN A 15 4.60 6.27 -42.18
CA ASN A 15 6.04 6.34 -42.44
C ASN A 15 6.56 5.18 -43.33
N ARG A 16 5.66 4.40 -43.94
CA ARG A 16 5.95 3.21 -44.77
C ARG A 16 6.77 2.10 -44.09
N ARG A 17 7.06 2.20 -42.79
CA ARG A 17 7.73 1.12 -42.05
C ARG A 17 6.76 -0.03 -41.79
N LYS A 18 7.31 -1.22 -41.52
CA LYS A 18 6.51 -2.37 -41.10
C LYS A 18 5.67 -2.00 -39.86
N PRO A 19 4.41 -2.43 -39.78
CA PRO A 19 3.61 -2.26 -38.59
C PRO A 19 4.30 -2.84 -37.37
N LEU A 20 4.32 -2.06 -36.29
CA LEU A 20 4.85 -2.48 -35.02
C LEU A 20 3.80 -3.35 -34.32
N LEU A 21 4.19 -4.57 -34.00
CA LEU A 21 3.37 -5.50 -33.22
C LEU A 21 3.53 -5.17 -31.74
N LEU A 22 2.43 -5.14 -30.99
CA LEU A 22 2.48 -4.85 -29.56
C LEU A 22 3.08 -6.01 -28.76
N SER A 23 2.89 -7.26 -29.22
CA SER A 23 3.53 -8.44 -28.62
C SER A 23 5.06 -8.36 -28.58
N THR A 24 5.67 -7.61 -29.50
CA THR A 24 7.14 -7.49 -29.61
C THR A 24 7.69 -6.44 -28.66
N ILE A 25 6.85 -5.56 -28.12
CA ILE A 25 7.24 -4.50 -27.21
C ILE A 25 7.04 -5.00 -25.77
N GLN A 26 7.93 -4.57 -24.89
CA GLN A 26 7.80 -4.89 -23.48
C GLN A 26 6.46 -4.36 -22.91
N PRO A 27 5.72 -5.15 -22.11
CA PRO A 27 4.42 -4.75 -21.58
C PRO A 27 4.46 -3.41 -20.84
N GLN A 28 5.56 -3.12 -20.11
CA GLN A 28 5.77 -1.85 -19.38
C GLN A 28 5.93 -0.62 -20.27
N ASN A 29 6.17 -0.81 -21.57
CA ASN A 29 6.37 0.25 -22.55
C ASN A 29 5.09 0.53 -23.37
N ILE A 30 3.97 -0.07 -22.97
CA ILE A 30 2.68 0.07 -23.61
C ILE A 30 1.62 0.28 -22.54
N ASN A 31 0.67 1.18 -22.79
CA ASN A 31 -0.57 1.26 -22.02
C ASN A 31 -1.75 1.04 -22.96
N VAL A 32 -2.49 -0.05 -22.73
CA VAL A 32 -3.70 -0.44 -23.47
C VAL A 32 -4.90 -0.66 -22.55
N ARG A 33 -4.88 -0.07 -21.33
CA ARG A 33 -5.99 -0.17 -20.37
C ARG A 33 -7.29 0.39 -20.96
N GLU A 34 -8.39 -0.31 -20.70
CA GLU A 34 -9.73 0.17 -21.07
C GLU A 34 -10.05 1.49 -20.37
N GLY A 35 -10.59 2.46 -21.12
CA GLY A 35 -10.94 3.79 -20.61
C GLY A 35 -9.76 4.77 -20.50
N GLU A 36 -8.52 4.33 -20.70
CA GLU A 36 -7.34 5.19 -20.73
C GLU A 36 -6.88 5.52 -22.16
N ILE A 37 -6.05 6.56 -22.30
CA ILE A 37 -5.48 6.91 -23.59
C ILE A 37 -4.38 5.91 -23.93
N MET A 38 -4.57 5.17 -25.03
CA MET A 38 -3.56 4.23 -25.52
C MET A 38 -2.23 4.95 -25.78
N THR A 39 -1.18 4.51 -25.11
CA THR A 39 0.16 5.09 -25.22
C THR A 39 1.22 4.01 -25.39
N ILE A 40 2.32 4.39 -26.02
CA ILE A 40 3.43 3.50 -26.36
C ILE A 40 4.74 4.26 -26.24
N VAL A 41 5.80 3.61 -25.79
CA VAL A 41 7.17 4.14 -25.89
C VAL A 41 7.64 3.97 -27.34
N CYS A 42 8.00 5.07 -27.99
CA CYS A 42 8.53 5.00 -29.36
C CYS A 42 9.90 4.30 -29.37
N PRO A 43 10.14 3.29 -30.23
CA PRO A 43 11.41 2.57 -30.25
C PRO A 43 12.60 3.39 -30.74
N ASP A 44 12.37 4.49 -31.48
CA ASP A 44 13.45 5.34 -32.01
C ASP A 44 13.88 6.46 -31.03
N CYS A 45 13.01 6.91 -30.12
CA CYS A 45 13.31 8.04 -29.20
C CYS A 45 12.99 7.77 -27.73
N GLU A 46 12.57 6.55 -27.39
CA GLU A 46 12.33 6.05 -26.02
C GLU A 46 11.39 6.93 -25.19
N THR A 47 10.56 7.74 -25.84
CA THR A 47 9.61 8.63 -25.16
C THR A 47 8.20 8.09 -25.30
N TRP A 48 7.39 8.28 -24.25
CA TRP A 48 5.96 7.98 -24.27
C TRP A 48 5.19 8.83 -25.27
N ARG A 49 4.46 8.18 -26.17
CA ARG A 49 3.64 8.80 -27.22
C ARG A 49 2.24 8.22 -27.24
N ARG A 50 1.28 9.06 -27.61
CA ARG A 50 -0.11 8.62 -27.82
C ARG A 50 -0.23 7.86 -29.13
N LEU A 51 -0.99 6.77 -29.08
CA LEU A 51 -1.49 6.09 -30.28
C LEU A 51 -2.73 6.83 -30.79
N MET A 52 -2.79 7.03 -32.10
CA MET A 52 -3.87 7.74 -32.78
C MET A 52 -4.54 6.82 -33.79
N GLY A 53 -5.86 6.90 -33.91
CA GLY A 53 -6.66 6.17 -34.89
C GLY A 53 -7.63 5.18 -34.24
N GLU A 54 -8.73 4.88 -34.94
CA GLU A 54 -9.74 3.92 -34.49
C GLU A 54 -9.54 2.56 -35.18
N THR A 55 -9.37 2.57 -36.50
CA THR A 55 -9.21 1.35 -37.33
C THR A 55 -7.76 0.94 -37.53
N GLN A 56 -6.84 1.90 -37.63
CA GLN A 56 -5.41 1.67 -37.76
C GLN A 56 -4.69 2.60 -36.78
N LEU A 57 -4.12 2.00 -35.74
CA LEU A 57 -3.34 2.75 -34.76
C LEU A 57 -2.01 3.18 -35.35
N LYS A 58 -1.57 4.38 -34.98
CA LYS A 58 -0.24 4.88 -35.32
C LYS A 58 0.32 5.78 -34.24
N ILE A 59 1.64 5.81 -34.16
CA ILE A 59 2.35 6.70 -33.24
C ILE A 59 2.14 8.15 -33.69
N ARG A 60 1.63 9.00 -32.78
CA ARG A 60 1.47 10.45 -33.03
C ARG A 60 2.78 11.06 -33.50
N GLU A 61 2.68 12.05 -34.39
CA GLU A 61 3.84 12.82 -34.86
C GLU A 61 4.55 13.49 -33.68
N HIS A 62 5.88 13.34 -33.60
CA HIS A 62 6.69 13.87 -32.52
C HIS A 62 8.13 14.12 -32.96
N CYS A 63 8.86 14.92 -32.19
CA CYS A 63 10.31 15.05 -32.32
C CYS A 63 11.02 14.22 -31.23
N PRO A 64 12.30 13.86 -31.42
CA PRO A 64 13.07 13.08 -30.44
C PRO A 64 13.16 13.73 -29.06
N ARG A 65 13.19 15.07 -29.00
CA ARG A 65 13.30 15.84 -27.74
C ARG A 65 12.01 15.97 -26.93
N GLY A 66 10.89 15.40 -27.39
CA GLY A 66 9.68 15.37 -26.57
C GLY A 66 8.85 16.64 -26.54
N CYS A 67 9.06 17.57 -27.48
CA CYS A 67 8.22 18.74 -27.63
C CYS A 67 6.73 18.39 -27.74
N THR A 68 5.92 19.00 -26.87
CA THR A 68 4.45 18.83 -26.83
C THR A 68 3.72 20.00 -27.49
N SER A 69 4.37 21.15 -27.69
CA SER A 69 3.82 22.37 -28.26
C SER A 69 4.53 22.79 -29.56
N ARG A 70 3.83 23.51 -30.44
CA ARG A 70 4.42 24.25 -31.58
C ARG A 70 5.07 25.55 -31.08
N THR A 71 5.97 25.44 -30.12
CA THR A 71 6.87 26.54 -29.75
C THR A 71 7.94 26.67 -30.81
N ALA A 72 8.48 27.88 -31.02
CA ALA A 72 9.49 28.14 -32.07
C ALA A 72 10.71 27.22 -31.94
N GLU A 73 11.11 26.87 -30.71
CA GLU A 73 12.19 25.91 -30.41
C GLU A 73 11.90 24.48 -30.92
N CYS A 74 10.63 24.14 -31.15
CA CYS A 74 10.21 22.82 -31.58
C CYS A 74 9.99 22.69 -33.09
N GLU A 75 9.94 23.80 -33.84
CA GLU A 75 9.91 23.78 -35.31
C GLU A 75 11.28 23.42 -35.91
N GLU A 76 12.36 23.73 -35.19
CA GLU A 76 13.73 23.45 -35.62
C GLU A 76 14.14 21.98 -35.40
N HIS A 77 13.40 21.23 -34.58
CA HIS A 77 13.74 19.84 -34.30
C HIS A 77 13.33 18.91 -35.45
N PRO A 78 14.24 18.04 -35.92
CA PRO A 78 13.89 17.05 -36.94
C PRO A 78 12.83 16.10 -36.40
N ARG A 79 11.92 15.68 -37.29
CA ARG A 79 10.86 14.74 -36.97
C ARG A 79 11.44 13.37 -36.64
N CYS A 80 10.91 12.72 -35.59
CA CYS A 80 11.35 11.38 -35.21
C CYS A 80 11.00 10.36 -36.31
N PRO A 81 11.91 9.46 -36.70
CA PRO A 81 11.65 8.41 -37.70
C PRO A 81 10.45 7.51 -37.39
N GLY A 82 10.19 7.27 -36.09
CA GLY A 82 9.05 6.50 -35.60
C GLY A 82 7.71 7.22 -35.63
N SER A 83 7.69 8.50 -36.00
CA SER A 83 6.44 9.26 -36.18
C SER A 83 5.59 8.67 -37.30
N ASN A 84 4.27 8.59 -37.11
CA ASN A 84 3.34 7.94 -38.05
C ASN A 84 3.67 6.45 -38.34
N GLN A 85 4.40 5.78 -37.46
CA GLN A 85 4.57 4.32 -37.58
C GLN A 85 3.24 3.62 -37.28
N PRO A 86 2.76 2.75 -38.18
CA PRO A 86 1.56 1.95 -37.92
C PRO A 86 1.83 0.96 -36.79
N VAL A 87 0.84 0.78 -35.93
CA VAL A 87 0.86 -0.14 -34.78
C VAL A 87 -0.33 -1.09 -34.93
N ARG A 88 -0.08 -2.38 -34.74
CA ARG A 88 -1.10 -3.42 -34.81
C ARG A 88 -1.29 -4.01 -33.42
N LEU A 89 -2.53 -3.94 -32.92
CA LEU A 89 -2.98 -4.67 -31.75
C LEU A 89 -3.07 -6.16 -32.12
N ASP A 90 -2.08 -6.94 -31.73
CA ASP A 90 -2.01 -8.39 -31.94
C ASP A 90 -2.17 -9.20 -30.65
N ILE A 91 -2.31 -8.51 -29.51
CA ILE A 91 -2.57 -9.07 -28.19
C ILE A 91 -3.88 -8.49 -27.64
N THR A 92 -4.60 -9.28 -26.86
CA THR A 92 -5.78 -8.79 -26.13
C THR A 92 -5.39 -8.02 -24.87
N ILE A 93 -6.33 -7.28 -24.28
CA ILE A 93 -6.07 -6.48 -23.08
C ILE A 93 -5.75 -7.39 -21.89
N GLU A 94 -6.42 -8.54 -21.81
CA GLU A 94 -6.19 -9.58 -20.81
C GLU A 94 -4.78 -10.17 -20.95
N GLN A 95 -4.36 -10.50 -22.18
CA GLN A 95 -3.01 -11.00 -22.46
C GLN A 95 -1.92 -9.99 -22.09
N TRP A 96 -2.15 -8.70 -22.37
CA TRP A 96 -1.25 -7.64 -21.92
C TRP A 96 -1.20 -7.54 -20.38
N GLY A 97 -2.36 -7.63 -19.72
CA GLY A 97 -2.47 -7.61 -18.27
C GLY A 97 -1.73 -8.76 -17.60
N GLU A 98 -1.87 -9.98 -18.13
CA GLU A 98 -1.12 -11.16 -17.67
C GLU A 98 0.40 -10.98 -17.88
N ALA A 99 0.82 -10.46 -19.04
CA ALA A 99 2.22 -10.20 -19.33
C ALA A 99 2.83 -9.12 -18.40
N MET A 100 2.06 -8.08 -18.05
CA MET A 100 2.43 -7.08 -17.05
C MET A 100 2.62 -7.69 -15.66
N LEU A 101 1.66 -8.50 -15.20
CA LEU A 101 1.76 -9.17 -13.89
C LEU A 101 2.93 -10.14 -13.82
N ALA A 102 3.19 -10.87 -14.91
CA ALA A 102 4.36 -11.74 -15.02
C ALA A 102 5.67 -10.94 -14.92
N ALA A 103 5.77 -9.81 -15.62
CA ALA A 103 6.93 -8.91 -15.54
C ALA A 103 7.14 -8.39 -14.10
N ASP A 104 6.08 -7.92 -13.43
CA ASP A 104 6.15 -7.42 -12.05
C ASP A 104 6.52 -8.52 -11.04
N SER A 105 6.09 -9.76 -11.27
CA SER A 105 6.45 -10.90 -10.41
C SER A 105 7.96 -11.20 -10.46
N THR A 106 8.59 -11.04 -11.64
CA THR A 106 10.04 -11.18 -11.78
C THR A 106 10.82 -10.01 -11.19
N ALA A 107 10.26 -8.80 -11.16
CA ALA A 107 10.85 -7.67 -10.46
C ALA A 107 10.72 -7.82 -8.94
N THR A 108 9.57 -8.30 -8.46
CA THR A 108 9.29 -8.55 -7.03
C THR A 108 10.08 -9.73 -6.46
N SER A 109 10.46 -10.71 -7.29
CA SER A 109 11.35 -11.80 -6.87
C SER A 109 12.76 -11.32 -6.54
N ARG A 110 13.18 -10.15 -7.07
CA ARG A 110 14.37 -9.40 -6.62
C ARG A 110 14.11 -8.69 -5.29
N ARG A 111 13.58 -9.42 -4.30
CA ARG A 111 13.54 -8.94 -2.91
C ARG A 111 14.95 -8.46 -2.57
N SER A 112 15.05 -7.26 -2.00
CA SER A 112 16.30 -6.74 -1.44
C SER A 112 16.99 -7.86 -0.67
N ALA A 113 18.29 -8.09 -0.93
CA ALA A 113 19.05 -9.12 -0.26
C ALA A 113 18.80 -9.00 1.25
N ARG A 114 18.21 -10.03 1.87
CA ARG A 114 18.12 -10.07 3.33
C ARG A 114 19.55 -9.93 3.84
N GLN A 115 19.84 -8.79 4.46
CA GLN A 115 21.17 -8.50 4.96
C GLN A 115 21.39 -9.42 6.16
N HIS A 116 22.02 -10.57 5.91
CA HIS A 116 22.41 -11.48 6.95
C HIS A 116 23.62 -10.87 7.67
N PHE A 117 23.36 -10.14 8.75
CA PHE A 117 24.43 -9.63 9.60
C PHE A 117 25.16 -10.82 10.25
N LYS A 118 26.49 -10.75 10.28
CA LYS A 118 27.27 -11.65 11.12
C LYS A 118 26.78 -11.46 12.56
N PRO A 119 26.58 -12.55 13.33
CA PRO A 119 26.23 -12.42 14.74
C PRO A 119 27.29 -11.55 15.43
N ILE A 120 26.85 -10.44 16.01
CA ILE A 120 27.73 -9.53 16.73
C ILE A 120 28.31 -10.32 17.91
N PRO A 121 29.65 -10.37 18.08
CA PRO A 121 30.24 -11.09 19.20
C PRO A 121 29.71 -10.50 20.51
N ALA A 122 29.46 -11.37 21.49
CA ALA A 122 28.96 -10.94 22.80
C ALA A 122 29.88 -9.84 23.36
N PRO A 123 29.33 -8.73 23.87
CA PRO A 123 30.13 -7.65 24.43
C PRO A 123 31.00 -8.20 25.56
N ALA A 124 32.24 -7.71 25.64
CA ALA A 124 33.17 -8.09 26.70
C ALA A 124 32.53 -7.85 28.07
N LYS A 125 32.77 -8.76 29.02
CA LYS A 125 32.27 -8.58 30.39
C LYS A 125 32.83 -7.27 30.94
N PRO A 126 31.98 -6.37 31.49
CA PRO A 126 32.46 -5.11 32.01
C PRO A 126 33.44 -5.36 33.17
N VAL A 127 34.59 -4.68 33.13
CA VAL A 127 35.67 -4.80 34.12
C VAL A 127 35.20 -4.31 35.50
N MET A 128 34.22 -3.41 35.53
CA MET A 128 33.57 -2.95 36.76
C MET A 128 32.06 -3.08 36.63
N GLN A 129 31.46 -3.85 37.54
CA GLN A 129 30.02 -3.82 37.77
C GLN A 129 29.74 -2.79 38.86
N MET A 130 29.20 -1.64 38.46
CA MET A 130 28.51 -0.79 39.45
C MET A 130 27.30 -1.58 39.92
N SER A 131 27.16 -1.77 41.23
CA SER A 131 25.96 -2.40 41.80
C SER A 131 24.73 -1.67 41.25
N PRO A 132 23.80 -2.40 40.60
CA PRO A 132 22.72 -1.76 39.87
C PRO A 132 21.90 -0.92 40.84
N MET A 133 21.71 0.36 40.48
CA MET A 133 20.77 1.21 41.17
C MET A 133 19.37 0.62 40.96
N PRO A 134 18.54 0.49 42.01
CA PRO A 134 17.19 -0.02 41.83
C PRO A 134 16.43 0.85 40.83
N THR A 135 15.80 0.21 39.86
CA THR A 135 15.10 0.90 38.76
C THR A 135 13.59 0.95 38.96
N THR A 136 13.10 0.11 39.88
CA THR A 136 11.69 0.04 40.28
C THR A 136 11.53 0.28 41.78
N SER A 137 10.34 0.72 42.20
CA SER A 137 10.03 0.93 43.61
C SER A 137 10.15 -0.37 44.42
N GLY A 138 9.77 -1.52 43.83
CA GLY A 138 9.89 -2.84 44.44
C GLY A 138 11.35 -3.24 44.70
N GLU A 139 12.23 -3.01 43.73
CA GLU A 139 13.67 -3.25 43.89
C GLU A 139 14.28 -2.33 44.95
N ALA A 140 13.90 -1.05 44.96
CA ALA A 140 14.39 -0.08 45.95
C ALA A 140 13.96 -0.46 47.36
N LEU A 141 12.71 -0.91 47.53
CA LEU A 141 12.19 -1.39 48.81
C LEU A 141 12.91 -2.65 49.28
N ALA A 142 13.20 -3.59 48.37
CA ALA A 142 13.96 -4.79 48.68
C ALA A 142 15.38 -4.45 49.12
N ALA A 143 16.08 -3.60 48.37
CA ALA A 143 17.42 -3.11 48.72
C ALA A 143 17.43 -2.39 50.08
N TYR A 144 16.40 -1.59 50.35
CA TYR A 144 16.25 -0.91 51.63
C TYR A 144 16.02 -1.89 52.79
N ARG A 145 15.11 -2.88 52.63
CA ARG A 145 14.88 -3.92 53.63
C ARG A 145 16.13 -4.75 53.91
N ASP A 146 16.88 -5.09 52.86
CA ASP A 146 18.15 -5.81 52.98
C ASP A 146 19.19 -5.01 53.74
N HIS A 147 19.28 -3.71 53.47
CA HIS A 147 20.13 -2.82 54.24
C HIS A 147 19.74 -2.81 55.71
N LEU A 148 18.45 -2.72 56.05
CA LEU A 148 18.01 -2.74 57.46
C LEU A 148 18.39 -4.05 58.16
N ARG A 149 18.27 -5.20 57.47
CA ARG A 149 18.69 -6.51 58.02
C ARG A 149 20.19 -6.56 58.29
N ARG A 150 21.02 -6.11 57.35
CA ARG A 150 22.49 -6.10 57.48
C ARG A 150 22.99 -5.04 58.48
N CYS A 151 22.37 -3.88 58.50
CA CYS A 151 22.75 -2.78 59.39
C CYS A 151 22.39 -3.07 60.85
N ARG A 152 21.30 -3.81 61.11
CA ARG A 152 20.95 -4.28 62.46
C ARG A 152 21.91 -5.35 62.98
N SER A 153 22.43 -6.20 62.09
CA SER A 153 23.38 -7.27 62.43
C SER A 153 24.85 -6.80 62.47
N SER A 154 25.15 -5.59 61.96
CA SER A 154 26.49 -5.01 61.99
C SER A 154 26.85 -4.45 63.36
N VAL A 155 28.11 -4.61 63.77
CA VAL A 155 28.65 -4.06 65.03
C VAL A 155 29.00 -2.57 64.91
N SER A 156 29.08 -2.03 63.70
CA SER A 156 29.50 -0.65 63.43
C SER A 156 28.62 0.42 64.08
N GLY A 157 29.23 1.55 64.46
CA GLY A 157 28.70 2.58 65.37
C GLY A 157 27.56 3.48 64.84
N SER A 158 26.98 3.18 63.68
CA SER A 158 25.85 3.95 63.12
C SER A 158 24.82 2.99 62.54
N ARG A 159 24.03 2.36 63.44
CA ARG A 159 22.98 1.41 63.06
C ARG A 159 21.66 2.11 62.79
N CYS A 160 20.84 1.51 61.93
CA CYS A 160 19.45 1.91 61.79
C CYS A 160 18.65 1.41 63.00
N ILE A 161 18.10 2.32 63.82
CA ILE A 161 17.33 2.01 65.04
C ILE A 161 16.02 2.80 65.01
N GLY A 162 14.88 2.11 65.06
CA GLY A 162 13.56 2.75 65.04
C GLY A 162 13.41 3.69 63.84
N SER A 163 13.24 4.99 64.13
CA SER A 163 13.15 6.08 63.15
C SER A 163 14.53 6.60 62.68
N TYR A 164 15.61 6.33 63.41
CA TYR A 164 16.96 6.75 63.04
C TYR A 164 17.53 5.86 61.94
N ARG A 165 18.03 6.48 60.87
CA ARG A 165 18.66 5.82 59.71
C ARG A 165 20.12 6.25 59.61
N CYS A 166 21.01 5.29 59.34
CA CYS A 166 22.36 5.66 58.91
C CYS A 166 22.32 6.31 57.51
N ALA A 167 23.39 6.98 57.10
CA ALA A 167 23.45 7.66 55.80
C ALA A 167 23.15 6.74 54.60
N GLY A 168 23.52 5.45 54.68
CA GLY A 168 23.15 4.45 53.67
C GLY A 168 21.65 4.16 53.63
N GLY A 169 21.04 3.94 54.79
CA GLY A 169 19.60 3.70 54.91
C GLY A 169 18.75 4.90 54.51
N ALA A 170 19.19 6.12 54.84
CA ALA A 170 18.50 7.35 54.44
C ALA A 170 18.48 7.53 52.91
N ARG A 171 19.61 7.24 52.23
CA ARG A 171 19.67 7.30 50.76
C ARG A 171 18.75 6.28 50.09
N LEU A 172 18.70 5.04 50.60
CA LEU A 172 17.83 4.00 50.07
C LEU A 172 16.34 4.30 50.31
N ALA A 173 16.00 4.89 51.46
CA ALA A 173 14.64 5.34 51.75
C ALA A 173 14.19 6.45 50.79
N ALA A 174 15.04 7.46 50.57
CA ALA A 174 14.76 8.55 49.63
C ALA A 174 14.58 8.03 48.18
N ALA A 175 15.45 7.11 47.75
CA ALA A 175 15.34 6.48 46.42
C ALA A 175 14.04 5.69 46.24
N TYR A 176 13.59 4.97 47.28
CA TYR A 176 12.31 4.28 47.26
C TYR A 176 11.13 5.26 47.10
N GLU A 177 11.10 6.33 47.90
CA GLU A 177 10.02 7.33 47.83
C GLU A 177 9.96 8.03 46.47
N GLU A 178 11.11 8.35 45.88
CA GLU A 178 11.18 8.97 44.55
C GLU A 178 10.67 8.02 43.45
N LEU A 179 11.08 6.75 43.50
CA LEU A 179 10.61 5.72 42.56
C LEU A 179 9.12 5.44 42.73
N GLU A 180 8.60 5.41 43.96
CA GLU A 180 7.17 5.22 44.22
C GLU A 180 6.34 6.37 43.63
N ARG A 181 6.75 7.63 43.81
CA ARG A 181 6.06 8.79 43.22
C ARG A 181 6.09 8.76 41.69
N THR A 182 7.25 8.46 41.10
CA THR A 182 7.40 8.43 39.65
C THR A 182 6.65 7.27 39.01
N GLU A 183 6.63 6.09 39.63
CA GLU A 183 5.81 4.96 39.17
C GLU A 183 4.32 5.25 39.25
N GLN A 184 3.84 5.81 40.35
CA GLN A 184 2.43 6.21 40.48
C GLN A 184 2.02 7.21 39.40
N GLN A 185 2.90 8.17 39.08
CA GLN A 185 2.67 9.11 37.99
C GLN A 185 2.61 8.42 36.63
N ARG A 186 3.57 7.53 36.32
CA ARG A 186 3.56 6.73 35.08
C ARG A 186 2.29 5.89 34.95
N HIS A 187 1.85 5.26 36.04
CA HIS A 187 0.62 4.49 36.06
C HIS A 187 -0.62 5.36 35.81
N ARG A 188 -0.67 6.57 36.37
CA ARG A 188 -1.75 7.52 36.11
C ARG A 188 -1.77 7.97 34.65
N GLU A 189 -0.62 8.34 34.09
CA GLU A 189 -0.48 8.74 32.69
C GLU A 189 -0.87 7.61 31.74
N ALA A 190 -0.40 6.39 31.99
CA ALA A 190 -0.77 5.21 31.20
C ALA A 190 -2.28 4.93 31.22
N ARG A 191 -2.96 5.15 32.36
CA ARG A 191 -4.43 5.04 32.44
C ARG A 191 -5.14 6.08 31.59
N ILE A 192 -4.66 7.33 31.61
CA ILE A 192 -5.22 8.42 30.80
C ILE A 192 -5.00 8.11 29.31
N GLU A 193 -3.80 7.70 28.93
CA GLU A 193 -3.47 7.33 27.55
C GLU A 193 -4.31 6.15 27.05
N ALA A 194 -4.52 5.13 27.89
CA ALA A 194 -5.38 3.99 27.56
C ALA A 194 -6.85 4.41 27.35
N LEU A 195 -7.35 5.38 28.12
CA LEU A 195 -8.69 5.95 27.92
C LEU A 195 -8.77 6.74 26.61
N LEU A 196 -7.80 7.63 26.35
CA LEU A 196 -7.75 8.40 25.11
C LEU A 196 -7.63 7.51 23.88
N THR A 197 -6.86 6.44 23.97
CA THR A 197 -6.71 5.45 22.90
C THR A 197 -8.03 4.70 22.65
N ARG A 198 -8.74 4.28 23.70
CA ARG A 198 -10.09 3.71 23.56
C ARG A 198 -11.08 4.68 22.90
N CYS A 199 -11.08 5.95 23.30
CA CYS A 199 -11.93 6.96 22.68
C CYS A 199 -11.59 7.19 21.19
N ARG A 200 -10.29 7.22 20.84
CA ARG A 200 -9.85 7.34 19.44
C ARG A 200 -10.32 6.15 18.61
N VAL A 201 -10.11 4.93 19.12
CA VAL A 201 -10.55 3.69 18.46
C VAL A 201 -12.08 3.67 18.30
N ALA A 202 -12.84 4.03 19.33
CA ALA A 202 -14.30 4.11 19.24
C ALA A 202 -14.75 5.11 18.15
N ARG A 203 -14.14 6.31 18.09
CA ARG A 203 -14.45 7.28 17.03
C ARG A 203 -14.14 6.76 15.64
N THR A 204 -13.02 6.04 15.45
CA THR A 204 -12.70 5.45 14.15
C THR A 204 -13.73 4.40 13.76
N TRP A 205 -14.16 3.55 14.71
CA TRP A 205 -15.21 2.56 14.46
C TRP A 205 -16.56 3.22 14.12
N SER A 206 -16.95 4.28 14.82
CA SER A 206 -18.17 5.04 14.50
C SER A 206 -18.13 5.61 13.07
N ARG A 207 -17.03 6.24 12.67
CA ARG A 207 -16.88 6.76 11.29
C ARG A 207 -16.95 5.65 10.24
N HIS A 208 -16.32 4.51 10.51
CA HIS A 208 -16.43 3.34 9.63
C HIS A 208 -17.87 2.83 9.55
N ALA A 209 -18.58 2.75 10.67
CA ALA A 209 -19.98 2.32 10.70
C ALA A 209 -20.89 3.27 9.90
N GLU A 210 -20.72 4.60 10.05
CA GLU A 210 -21.44 5.62 9.29
C GLU A 210 -21.17 5.48 7.78
N ALA A 211 -19.90 5.41 7.37
CA ALA A 211 -19.52 5.25 5.97
C ALA A 211 -20.08 3.94 5.35
N THR A 212 -20.13 2.86 6.14
CA THR A 212 -20.68 1.59 5.68
C THR A 212 -22.21 1.62 5.62
N GLY A 213 -22.87 2.32 6.55
CA GLY A 213 -24.32 2.56 6.54
C GLY A 213 -24.78 3.33 5.29
N ASP A 214 -24.08 4.41 4.97
CA ASP A 214 -24.34 5.21 3.75
C ASP A 214 -24.12 4.38 2.48
N SER A 215 -23.08 3.53 2.47
CA SER A 215 -22.84 2.61 1.36
C SER A 215 -23.96 1.57 1.20
N LYS A 216 -24.51 1.03 2.30
CA LYS A 216 -25.66 0.11 2.27
C LYS A 216 -26.93 0.81 1.78
N ALA A 217 -27.20 2.05 2.21
CA ALA A 217 -28.34 2.82 1.73
C ALA A 217 -28.21 3.15 0.22
N ALA A 218 -27.00 3.48 -0.23
CA ALA A 218 -26.71 3.69 -1.65
C ALA A 218 -26.81 2.40 -2.47
N LEU A 219 -26.35 1.27 -1.94
CA LEU A 219 -26.47 -0.05 -2.56
C LEU A 219 -27.93 -0.50 -2.62
N ALA A 220 -28.71 -0.30 -1.54
CA ALA A 220 -30.14 -0.60 -1.52
C ALA A 220 -30.94 0.23 -2.53
N LYS A 221 -30.57 1.51 -2.74
CA LYS A 221 -31.14 2.34 -3.82
C LYS A 221 -30.78 1.85 -5.22
N ARG A 222 -29.63 1.19 -5.39
CA ARG A 222 -29.21 0.57 -6.67
C ARG A 222 -29.72 -0.87 -6.84
N ALA A 223 -30.10 -1.55 -5.76
CA ALA A 223 -30.67 -2.90 -5.77
C ALA A 223 -32.15 -2.95 -6.17
N GLY A 224 -32.66 -1.89 -6.82
CA GLY A 224 -33.90 -1.96 -7.59
C GLY A 224 -33.71 -2.77 -8.88
N THR A 225 -34.82 -3.04 -9.57
CA THR A 225 -34.91 -3.90 -10.76
C THR A 225 -33.90 -3.60 -11.86
N THR A 226 -33.24 -2.45 -11.85
CA THR A 226 -32.21 -2.03 -12.81
C THR A 226 -30.97 -2.92 -12.83
N ILE A 227 -30.46 -3.41 -11.69
CA ILE A 227 -29.33 -4.37 -11.70
C ILE A 227 -29.80 -5.74 -12.20
N GLU A 228 -31.01 -6.17 -11.82
CA GLU A 228 -31.61 -7.44 -12.25
C GLU A 228 -31.92 -7.41 -13.77
N GLU A 229 -32.44 -6.30 -14.30
CA GLU A 229 -32.71 -6.02 -15.71
C GLU A 229 -31.41 -5.97 -16.54
N ALA A 230 -30.37 -5.31 -16.04
CA ALA A 230 -29.06 -5.29 -16.70
C ALA A 230 -28.46 -6.70 -16.79
N ASN A 231 -28.53 -7.49 -15.72
CA ASN A 231 -28.01 -8.86 -15.71
C ASN A 231 -28.84 -9.80 -16.59
N ASN A 232 -30.16 -9.61 -16.62
CA ASN A 232 -31.07 -10.34 -17.51
C ASN A 232 -30.90 -9.95 -18.99
N SER A 233 -30.44 -8.73 -19.29
CA SER A 233 -30.23 -8.26 -20.67
C SER A 233 -29.01 -8.88 -21.36
N VAL A 234 -28.03 -9.35 -20.58
CA VAL A 234 -26.76 -9.90 -21.10
C VAL A 234 -26.88 -11.38 -21.50
N ARG A 235 -27.94 -12.08 -21.10
CA ARG A 235 -28.20 -13.48 -21.49
C ARG A 235 -29.57 -13.61 -22.14
N ALA A 236 -29.59 -13.89 -23.44
CA ALA A 236 -30.81 -14.31 -24.13
C ALA A 236 -31.36 -15.57 -23.47
N ARG A 237 -32.44 -15.43 -22.68
CA ARG A 237 -33.15 -16.54 -22.05
C ARG A 237 -34.27 -17.01 -22.97
N SER A 238 -34.49 -18.32 -23.02
CA SER A 238 -35.60 -18.95 -23.73
C SER A 238 -36.93 -18.51 -23.11
N ALA A 239 -37.94 -18.22 -23.93
CA ALA A 239 -39.27 -17.83 -23.45
C ALA A 239 -39.83 -18.90 -22.49
N GLY A 240 -40.14 -18.51 -21.26
CA GLY A 240 -40.70 -19.38 -20.21
C GLY A 240 -39.75 -19.76 -19.06
N SER A 241 -38.46 -19.41 -19.10
CA SER A 241 -37.55 -19.68 -17.97
C SER A 241 -37.72 -18.65 -16.84
N VAL A 242 -37.98 -19.12 -15.62
CA VAL A 242 -37.94 -18.29 -14.40
C VAL A 242 -36.48 -18.07 -13.98
N SER A 243 -36.15 -16.87 -13.52
CA SER A 243 -34.80 -16.54 -13.01
C SER A 243 -34.37 -17.52 -11.93
N GLU A 244 -33.11 -17.97 -11.96
CA GLU A 244 -32.49 -18.75 -10.87
C GLU A 244 -32.48 -18.02 -9.52
N PHE A 245 -32.74 -16.69 -9.54
CA PHE A 245 -32.91 -15.84 -8.37
C PHE A 245 -34.38 -15.65 -7.95
N ARG A 246 -35.35 -16.27 -8.63
CA ARG A 246 -36.79 -16.28 -8.30
C ARG A 246 -37.43 -17.67 -8.42
N GLY A 247 -36.66 -18.73 -8.18
CA GLY A 247 -37.21 -20.08 -8.04
C GLY A 247 -37.80 -20.32 -6.64
N PRO A 248 -38.71 -21.28 -6.49
CA PRO A 248 -39.22 -21.69 -5.17
C PRO A 248 -38.11 -22.19 -4.23
N ASP A 249 -36.94 -22.56 -4.79
CA ASP A 249 -35.77 -23.06 -4.07
C ASP A 249 -34.80 -21.95 -3.60
N VAL A 250 -35.09 -20.67 -3.87
CA VAL A 250 -34.23 -19.56 -3.45
C VAL A 250 -34.57 -19.17 -2.01
N PRO A 251 -33.64 -19.32 -1.05
CA PRO A 251 -33.90 -18.94 0.34
C PRO A 251 -34.11 -17.42 0.43
N LEU A 252 -35.31 -17.00 0.84
CA LEU A 252 -35.65 -15.59 1.04
C LEU A 252 -35.18 -15.07 2.42
N ASP A 253 -34.89 -15.98 3.34
CA ASP A 253 -34.43 -15.64 4.67
C ASP A 253 -32.90 -15.60 4.76
N PRO A 254 -32.31 -14.58 5.41
CA PRO A 254 -30.87 -14.51 5.60
C PRO A 254 -30.40 -15.68 6.48
N LEU A 255 -29.44 -16.46 5.98
CA LEU A 255 -28.81 -17.54 6.74
C LEU A 255 -28.14 -16.96 7.99
N THR A 256 -28.71 -17.26 9.16
CA THR A 256 -28.10 -16.97 10.46
C THR A 256 -26.93 -17.93 10.66
N ILE A 257 -25.71 -17.43 10.46
CA ILE A 257 -24.49 -18.14 10.83
C ILE A 257 -24.34 -17.99 12.34
N ALA A 258 -24.56 -19.07 13.07
CA ALA A 258 -24.26 -19.13 14.50
C ALA A 258 -22.74 -18.99 14.70
N VAL A 259 -22.34 -18.01 15.51
CA VAL A 259 -20.98 -17.79 16.00
C VAL A 259 -20.84 -18.46 17.37
#